data_AF-A0A3L7MZY5-F1
#
_entry.id   AF-A0A3L7MZY5-F1
#
_cell.length_a   1.000
_cell.length_b   1.000
_cell.length_c   1.000
_cell.angle_alpha   90.00
_cell.angle_beta   90.00
_cell.angle_gamma   90.00
#
_symmetry.space_group_name_H-M   'P 1'
#
loop_
_entity.id
_entity.type
_entity.pdbx_description
1 polymer ?
#
loop_
_entity_poly.entity_id
_entity_poly.type
_entity_poly.pdbx_seq_one_letter_code
_entity_poly.pdbx_strand_id
1 'polypeptide(L)'
;IIKEYAKVDGPETDLQKNVKKARIELWVISSLPAPADIKNEVEEKRKSAKVNLNVLKDGYRAPANELTFKTGIENDEKDVARMFVNLQEALDDLKKNEEMKDSESKRWQANYDFIRARLEAQIAYLYEYQSMLGQMRKELPAMDPKIHGGWKLAATAKLQGDSAGKKLAKESTKTMESLVKSAAGSPWEVLAKREKFTTLGLEWQAAK
;
A
#
# COMPACT_ATOMS: atom_id res chain seq x y z
N ILE A 1 12.58 -0.79 -24.98
CA ILE A 1 11.98 -1.91 -24.24
C ILE A 1 12.42 -3.20 -24.93
N ILE A 2 12.97 -4.16 -24.19
CA ILE A 2 13.42 -5.47 -24.72
C ILE A 2 12.24 -6.21 -25.37
N LYS A 3 12.46 -6.87 -26.52
CA LYS A 3 11.41 -7.57 -27.29
C LYS A 3 10.62 -8.59 -26.46
N GLU A 4 11.27 -9.25 -25.50
CA GLU A 4 10.66 -10.24 -24.61
C GLU A 4 9.55 -9.66 -23.69
N TYR A 5 9.50 -8.33 -23.54
CA TYR A 5 8.49 -7.63 -22.74
C TYR A 5 7.44 -6.90 -23.59
N ALA A 6 7.37 -7.21 -24.89
CA ALA A 6 6.34 -6.67 -25.77
C ALA A 6 4.93 -7.10 -25.30
N LYS A 7 3.91 -6.33 -25.70
CA LYS A 7 2.53 -6.74 -25.49
C LYS A 7 2.26 -7.99 -26.34
N VAL A 8 1.57 -8.96 -25.76
CA VAL A 8 1.07 -10.15 -26.47
C VAL A 8 -0.44 -9.99 -26.63
N ASP A 9 -0.95 -10.25 -27.83
CA ASP A 9 -2.39 -10.23 -28.11
C ASP A 9 -3.02 -11.58 -27.77
N GLY A 10 -4.25 -11.57 -27.23
CA GLY A 10 -4.97 -12.77 -26.83
C GLY A 10 -6.04 -12.50 -25.77
N PRO A 11 -6.88 -13.50 -25.45
CA PRO A 11 -7.83 -13.40 -24.34
C PRO A 11 -7.09 -13.27 -23.00
N GLU A 12 -7.69 -12.52 -22.07
CA GLU A 12 -7.11 -12.31 -20.74
C GLU A 12 -7.18 -13.60 -19.91
N THR A 13 -6.03 -14.07 -19.42
CA THR A 13 -5.95 -15.23 -18.53
C THR A 13 -6.43 -14.87 -17.12
N ASP A 14 -6.69 -15.86 -16.29
CA ASP A 14 -7.12 -15.61 -14.91
C ASP A 14 -6.02 -14.96 -14.05
N LEU A 15 -4.74 -15.20 -14.36
CA LEU A 15 -3.64 -14.45 -13.75
C LEU A 15 -3.71 -12.97 -14.12
N GLN A 16 -3.88 -12.67 -15.41
CA GLN A 16 -3.94 -11.30 -15.90
C GLN A 16 -5.12 -10.53 -15.29
N LYS A 17 -6.29 -11.16 -15.19
CA LYS A 17 -7.47 -10.61 -14.49
C LYS A 17 -7.17 -10.31 -13.03
N ASN A 18 -6.51 -11.22 -12.31
CA ASN A 18 -6.16 -11.00 -10.90
C ASN A 18 -5.11 -9.90 -10.74
N VAL A 19 -4.14 -9.79 -11.65
CA VAL A 19 -3.20 -8.67 -11.69
C VAL A 19 -3.93 -7.35 -11.94
N LYS A 20 -4.92 -7.33 -12.85
CA LYS A 20 -5.76 -6.14 -13.07
C LYS A 20 -6.57 -5.78 -11.81
N LYS A 21 -7.22 -6.77 -11.16
CA LYS A 21 -7.96 -6.58 -9.91
C LYS A 21 -7.07 -6.00 -8.81
N ALA A 22 -5.92 -6.62 -8.56
CA ALA A 22 -4.94 -6.16 -7.58
C ALA A 22 -4.44 -4.74 -7.85
N ARG A 23 -4.19 -4.41 -9.13
CA ARG A 23 -3.83 -3.06 -9.53
C ARG A 23 -4.95 -2.06 -9.24
N ILE A 24 -6.21 -2.40 -9.52
CA ILE A 24 -7.36 -1.54 -9.18
C ILE A 24 -7.38 -1.27 -7.68
N GLU A 25 -7.22 -2.28 -6.83
CA GLU A 25 -7.27 -2.14 -5.36
C GLU A 25 -6.16 -1.21 -4.82
N LEU A 26 -4.94 -1.34 -5.34
CA LEU A 26 -3.85 -0.42 -5.04
C LEU A 26 -4.21 1.03 -5.38
N TRP A 27 -4.91 1.25 -6.50
CA TRP A 27 -5.32 2.58 -6.92
C TRP A 27 -6.55 3.09 -6.17
N VAL A 28 -7.45 2.22 -5.73
CA VAL A 28 -8.64 2.59 -4.96
C VAL A 28 -8.30 3.41 -3.73
N ILE A 29 -7.19 3.09 -3.05
CA ILE A 29 -6.76 3.79 -1.83
C ILE A 29 -5.70 4.89 -2.06
N SER A 30 -5.26 5.08 -3.31
CA SER A 30 -4.27 6.11 -3.67
C SER A 30 -4.92 7.50 -3.76
N SER A 31 -4.29 8.53 -3.22
CA SER A 31 -4.71 9.92 -3.43
C SER A 31 -4.37 10.45 -4.83
N LEU A 32 -3.50 9.76 -5.57
CA LEU A 32 -3.11 10.11 -6.93
C LEU A 32 -4.17 9.71 -7.96
N PRO A 33 -4.26 10.41 -9.11
CA PRO A 33 -5.17 10.04 -10.18
C PRO A 33 -4.83 8.66 -10.75
N ALA A 34 -5.85 7.82 -10.90
CA ALA A 34 -5.69 6.49 -11.47
C ALA A 34 -5.31 6.57 -12.96
N PRO A 35 -4.52 5.60 -13.47
CA PRO A 35 -4.22 5.47 -14.89
C PRO A 35 -5.48 5.35 -15.74
N ALA A 36 -5.47 5.95 -16.93
CA ALA A 36 -6.66 6.05 -17.80
C ALA A 36 -7.31 4.70 -18.13
N ASP A 37 -6.52 3.63 -18.21
CA ASP A 37 -6.99 2.28 -18.56
C ASP A 37 -7.76 1.54 -17.45
N ILE A 38 -7.73 2.06 -16.22
CA ILE A 38 -8.46 1.50 -15.06
C ILE A 38 -9.23 2.57 -14.28
N LYS A 39 -9.26 3.81 -14.79
CA LYS A 39 -9.77 4.96 -14.06
C LYS A 39 -11.23 4.78 -13.68
N ASN A 40 -12.05 4.33 -14.64
CA ASN A 40 -13.48 4.16 -14.42
C ASN A 40 -13.75 3.07 -13.37
N GLU A 41 -13.07 1.91 -13.47
CA GLU A 41 -13.20 0.83 -12.49
C GLU A 41 -12.78 1.27 -11.08
N VAL A 42 -11.72 2.08 -10.97
CA VAL A 42 -11.27 2.64 -9.69
C VAL A 42 -12.30 3.61 -9.12
N GLU A 43 -12.84 4.52 -9.93
CA GLU A 43 -13.83 5.52 -9.50
C GLU A 43 -15.15 4.88 -9.08
N GLU A 44 -15.65 3.91 -9.85
CA GLU A 44 -16.84 3.12 -9.51
C GLU A 44 -16.65 2.38 -8.20
N LYS A 45 -15.49 1.76 -8.01
CA LYS A 45 -15.17 1.02 -6.79
C LYS A 45 -15.03 1.92 -5.57
N ARG A 46 -14.39 3.09 -5.70
CA ARG A 46 -14.33 4.09 -4.61
C ARG A 46 -15.72 4.54 -4.19
N LYS A 47 -16.61 4.77 -5.16
CA LYS A 47 -17.99 5.17 -4.91
C LYS A 47 -18.80 4.07 -4.21
N SER A 48 -18.72 2.83 -4.70
CA SER A 48 -19.49 1.71 -4.14
C SER A 48 -19.02 1.31 -2.74
N ALA A 49 -17.70 1.29 -2.52
CA ALA A 49 -17.10 0.97 -1.23
C ALA A 49 -17.02 2.17 -0.26
N LYS A 50 -17.49 3.36 -0.68
CA LYS A 50 -17.45 4.62 0.11
C LYS A 50 -16.07 4.89 0.70
N VAL A 51 -15.04 4.76 -0.13
CA VAL A 51 -13.64 4.84 0.32
C VAL A 51 -13.32 6.26 0.78
N ASN A 52 -12.84 6.38 2.02
CA ASN A 52 -12.37 7.63 2.60
C ASN A 52 -10.86 7.79 2.37
N LEU A 53 -10.47 8.54 1.33
CA LEU A 53 -9.06 8.78 1.02
C LEU A 53 -8.36 9.72 2.02
N ASN A 54 -9.12 10.43 2.86
CA ASN A 54 -8.58 11.37 3.83
C ASN A 54 -8.22 10.70 5.18
N VAL A 55 -8.38 9.38 5.29
CA VAL A 55 -8.09 8.64 6.52
C VAL A 55 -6.59 8.49 6.78
N LEU A 56 -5.78 8.40 5.72
CA LEU A 56 -4.32 8.30 5.79
C LEU A 56 -3.72 9.71 5.91
N LYS A 57 -3.84 10.29 7.12
CA LYS A 57 -3.44 11.65 7.45
C LYS A 57 -1.95 11.72 7.77
N ASP A 58 -1.31 12.79 7.32
CA ASP A 58 0.07 13.11 7.66
C ASP A 58 0.23 13.62 9.11
N GLY A 59 -0.87 13.85 9.83
CA GLY A 59 -0.83 14.42 11.17
C GLY A 59 -2.19 14.70 11.78
N TYR A 60 -2.17 14.98 13.09
CA TYR A 60 -3.32 15.42 13.86
C TYR A 60 -2.97 16.67 14.67
N ARG A 61 -3.92 17.60 14.76
CA ARG A 61 -3.82 18.72 15.70
C ARG A 61 -4.08 18.23 17.12
N ALA A 62 -3.43 18.89 18.08
CA ALA A 62 -3.72 18.71 19.50
C ALA A 62 -5.22 18.95 19.75
N PRO A 63 -5.94 18.00 20.39
CA PRO A 63 -7.36 18.14 20.59
C PRO A 63 -7.71 19.05 21.77
N ALA A 64 -8.81 19.79 21.67
CA ALA A 64 -9.41 20.47 22.83
C ALA A 64 -10.15 19.48 23.76
N ASN A 65 -10.62 18.35 23.22
CA ASN A 65 -11.27 17.28 23.96
C ASN A 65 -10.70 15.92 23.53
N GLU A 66 -10.02 15.24 24.46
CA GLU A 66 -9.34 13.96 24.19
C GLU A 66 -10.32 12.83 23.88
N LEU A 67 -11.49 12.78 24.53
CA LEU A 67 -12.47 11.72 24.31
C LEU A 67 -13.00 11.76 22.87
N THR A 68 -13.46 12.92 22.41
CA THR A 68 -13.95 13.09 21.03
C THR A 68 -12.84 12.81 20.01
N PHE A 69 -11.60 13.19 20.33
CA PHE A 69 -10.44 12.92 19.48
C PHE A 69 -10.17 11.42 19.35
N LYS A 70 -10.15 10.68 20.46
CA LYS A 70 -9.94 9.23 20.46
C LYS A 70 -11.06 8.48 19.73
N THR A 71 -12.32 8.94 19.83
CA THR A 71 -13.43 8.43 19.01
C THR A 71 -13.18 8.69 17.51
N GLY A 72 -12.64 9.87 17.16
CA GLY A 72 -12.23 10.17 15.79
C GLY A 72 -11.15 9.22 15.27
N ILE A 73 -10.11 8.95 16.07
CA ILE A 73 -9.07 7.97 15.72
C ILE A 73 -9.64 6.57 15.56
N GLU A 74 -10.55 6.14 16.42
CA GLU A 74 -11.19 4.83 16.29
C GLU A 74 -11.97 4.69 14.97
N ASN A 75 -12.60 5.77 14.50
CA ASN A 75 -13.27 5.76 13.19
C ASN A 75 -12.25 5.71 12.05
N ASP A 76 -11.13 6.42 12.16
CA ASP A 76 -10.03 6.32 11.20
C ASP A 76 -9.45 4.88 11.18
N GLU A 77 -9.28 4.21 12.33
CA GLU A 77 -8.87 2.81 12.42
C GLU A 77 -9.84 1.89 11.66
N LYS A 78 -11.15 2.08 11.82
CA LYS A 78 -12.17 1.27 11.11
C LYS A 78 -12.08 1.46 9.59
N ASP A 79 -11.87 2.68 9.12
CA ASP A 79 -11.73 2.98 7.70
C ASP A 79 -10.45 2.34 7.13
N VAL A 80 -9.32 2.44 7.83
CA VAL A 80 -8.07 1.77 7.43
C VAL A 80 -8.21 0.24 7.45
N ALA A 81 -8.95 -0.33 8.41
CA ALA A 81 -9.18 -1.78 8.46
C ALA A 81 -9.97 -2.29 7.24
N ARG A 82 -10.91 -1.50 6.70
CA ARG A 82 -11.61 -1.86 5.46
C ARG A 82 -10.66 -1.84 4.26
N MET A 83 -9.78 -0.84 4.16
CA MET A 83 -8.75 -0.79 3.13
C MET A 83 -7.84 -2.03 3.20
N PHE A 84 -7.44 -2.39 4.41
CA PHE A 84 -6.61 -3.56 4.67
C PHE A 84 -7.24 -4.84 4.14
N VAL A 85 -8.51 -5.11 4.46
CA VAL A 85 -9.21 -6.33 4.03
C VAL A 85 -9.23 -6.45 2.51
N ASN A 86 -9.58 -5.36 1.79
CA ASN A 86 -9.65 -5.38 0.33
C ASN A 86 -8.28 -5.67 -0.33
N LEU A 87 -7.20 -5.09 0.20
CA LEU A 87 -5.86 -5.37 -0.32
C LEU A 87 -5.41 -6.79 -0.01
N GLN A 88 -5.74 -7.31 1.17
CA GLN A 88 -5.40 -8.68 1.55
C GLN A 88 -6.12 -9.70 0.68
N GLU A 89 -7.42 -9.51 0.43
CA GLU A 89 -8.18 -10.35 -0.50
C GLU A 89 -7.57 -10.34 -1.91
N ALA A 90 -7.14 -9.18 -2.39
CA ALA A 90 -6.49 -9.06 -3.69
C ALA A 90 -5.13 -9.75 -3.75
N LEU A 91 -4.35 -9.70 -2.66
CA LEU A 91 -3.09 -10.43 -2.54
C LEU A 91 -3.32 -11.93 -2.50
N ASP A 92 -4.34 -12.39 -1.77
CA ASP A 92 -4.69 -13.80 -1.67
C ASP A 92 -5.13 -14.35 -3.04
N ASP A 93 -5.94 -13.60 -3.78
CA ASP A 93 -6.35 -13.98 -5.14
C ASP A 93 -5.19 -14.02 -6.14
N LEU A 94 -4.19 -13.13 -5.99
CA LEU A 94 -2.95 -13.24 -6.77
C LEU A 94 -2.15 -14.49 -6.42
N LYS A 95 -2.04 -14.82 -5.13
CA LYS A 95 -1.25 -15.97 -4.67
C LYS A 95 -1.91 -17.30 -5.05
N LYS A 96 -3.24 -17.38 -5.05
CA LYS A 96 -4.00 -18.59 -5.48
C LYS A 96 -3.65 -19.04 -6.90
N ASN A 97 -3.35 -18.09 -7.79
CA ASN A 97 -3.07 -18.38 -9.20
C ASN A 97 -1.58 -18.26 -9.54
N GLU A 98 -0.67 -18.23 -8.55
CA GLU A 98 0.78 -18.03 -8.77
C GLU A 98 1.38 -19.04 -9.75
N GLU A 99 0.91 -20.29 -9.73
CA GLU A 99 1.39 -21.36 -10.64
C GLU A 99 1.14 -21.04 -12.12
N MET A 100 0.12 -20.23 -12.44
CA MET A 100 -0.13 -19.80 -13.82
C MET A 100 0.93 -18.81 -14.33
N LYS A 101 1.74 -18.23 -13.45
CA LYS A 101 2.79 -17.26 -13.82
C LYS A 101 3.79 -17.86 -14.81
N ASP A 102 4.18 -19.12 -14.63
CA ASP A 102 5.26 -19.72 -15.42
C ASP A 102 4.86 -19.95 -16.88
N SER A 103 3.55 -20.00 -17.19
CA SER A 103 3.04 -20.11 -18.57
C SER A 103 2.81 -18.76 -19.26
N GLU A 104 2.98 -17.65 -18.53
CA GLU A 104 2.79 -16.30 -19.06
C GLU A 104 4.03 -15.75 -19.76
N SER A 105 3.84 -14.72 -20.58
CA SER A 105 4.94 -13.94 -21.15
C SER A 105 5.81 -13.28 -20.05
N LYS A 106 7.10 -13.02 -20.33
CA LYS A 106 7.99 -12.33 -19.37
C LYS A 106 7.44 -10.98 -18.89
N ARG A 107 6.70 -10.28 -19.76
CA ARG A 107 5.94 -9.07 -19.41
C ARG A 107 4.97 -9.31 -18.27
N TRP A 108 4.15 -10.35 -18.38
CA TRP A 108 3.13 -10.66 -17.39
C TRP A 108 3.71 -11.27 -16.11
N GLN A 109 4.78 -12.06 -16.22
CA GLN A 109 5.55 -12.51 -15.06
C GLN A 109 6.10 -11.33 -14.25
N ALA A 110 6.78 -10.39 -14.91
CA ALA A 110 7.30 -9.19 -14.25
C ALA A 110 6.19 -8.29 -13.69
N ASN A 111 5.06 -8.18 -14.39
CA ASN A 111 3.91 -7.41 -13.93
C ASN A 111 3.26 -8.05 -12.70
N TYR A 112 3.13 -9.38 -12.67
CA TYR A 112 2.66 -10.12 -11.51
C TYR A 112 3.55 -9.86 -10.30
N ASP A 113 4.87 -10.10 -10.42
CA ASP A 113 5.82 -9.94 -9.32
C ASP A 113 5.82 -8.49 -8.80
N PHE A 114 5.75 -7.51 -9.71
CA PHE A 114 5.68 -6.10 -9.35
C PHE A 114 4.40 -5.76 -8.58
N ILE A 115 3.22 -6.15 -9.08
CA ILE A 115 1.95 -5.83 -8.45
C ILE A 115 1.79 -6.56 -7.11
N ARG A 116 2.24 -7.82 -7.02
CA ARG A 116 2.31 -8.57 -5.76
C ARG A 116 3.18 -7.84 -4.74
N ALA A 117 4.40 -7.45 -5.11
CA ALA A 117 5.30 -6.74 -4.20
C ALA A 117 4.73 -5.40 -3.75
N ARG A 118 4.01 -4.68 -4.62
CA ARG A 118 3.31 -3.44 -4.25
C ARG A 118 2.18 -3.66 -3.26
N LEU A 119 1.38 -4.72 -3.43
CA LEU A 119 0.35 -5.08 -2.46
C LEU A 119 0.97 -5.42 -1.10
N GLU A 120 2.01 -6.25 -1.08
CA GLU A 120 2.71 -6.61 0.16
C GLU A 120 3.27 -5.36 0.89
N ALA A 121 3.89 -4.43 0.16
CA ALA A 121 4.37 -3.16 0.74
C ALA A 121 3.23 -2.27 1.24
N GLN A 122 2.14 -2.15 0.48
CA GLN A 122 1.01 -1.32 0.85
C GLN A 122 0.27 -1.87 2.08
N ILE A 123 0.10 -3.19 2.15
CA ILE A 123 -0.48 -3.86 3.32
C ILE A 123 0.42 -3.67 4.54
N ALA A 124 1.74 -3.81 4.37
CA ALA A 124 2.71 -3.51 5.44
C ALA A 124 2.62 -2.05 5.93
N TYR A 125 2.47 -1.09 5.03
CA TYR A 125 2.24 0.31 5.39
C TYR A 125 0.95 0.50 6.19
N LEU A 126 -0.14 -0.17 5.81
CA LEU A 126 -1.40 -0.09 6.58
C LEU A 126 -1.24 -0.71 7.99
N TYR A 127 -0.46 -1.78 8.14
CA TYR A 127 -0.10 -2.30 9.47
C TYR A 127 0.64 -1.28 10.33
N GLU A 128 1.64 -0.58 9.76
CA GLU A 128 2.35 0.50 10.46
C GLU A 128 1.39 1.62 10.85
N TYR A 129 0.56 2.07 9.91
CA TYR A 129 -0.41 3.15 10.13
C TYR A 129 -1.40 2.78 11.25
N GLN A 130 -1.94 1.56 11.25
CA GLN A 130 -2.81 1.10 12.34
C GLN A 130 -2.12 1.02 13.68
N SER A 131 -0.85 0.59 13.72
CA SER A 131 -0.06 0.61 14.95
C SER A 131 0.05 2.04 15.49
N MET A 132 0.27 3.02 14.60
CA MET A 132 0.38 4.44 14.97
C MET A 132 -0.95 5.01 15.48
N LEU A 133 -2.07 4.70 14.83
CA LEU A 133 -3.39 5.08 15.33
C LEU A 133 -3.69 4.45 16.70
N GLY A 134 -3.42 3.15 16.85
CA GLY A 134 -3.65 2.44 18.11
C GLY A 134 -2.80 2.98 19.26
N GLN A 135 -1.54 3.35 18.99
CA GLN A 135 -0.67 4.01 19.96
C GLN A 135 -1.26 5.37 20.38
N MET A 136 -1.62 6.23 19.42
CA MET A 136 -2.18 7.55 19.71
C MET A 136 -3.53 7.47 20.44
N ARG A 137 -4.37 6.48 20.08
CA ARG A 137 -5.65 6.24 20.75
C ARG A 137 -5.47 5.77 22.19
N LYS A 138 -4.43 4.96 22.46
CA LYS A 138 -4.09 4.53 23.81
C LYS A 138 -3.56 5.70 24.63
N GLU A 139 -2.52 6.36 24.15
CA GLU A 139 -1.82 7.44 24.83
C GLU A 139 -1.34 8.48 23.81
N LEU A 140 -1.66 9.75 24.06
CA LEU A 140 -1.23 10.83 23.17
C LEU A 140 0.30 10.94 23.21
N PRO A 141 0.99 10.97 22.04
CA PRO A 141 2.44 11.11 22.02
C PRO A 141 2.88 12.39 22.72
N ALA A 142 4.02 12.36 23.39
CA ALA A 142 4.52 13.52 24.13
C ALA A 142 4.74 14.73 23.19
N MET A 143 4.33 15.91 23.65
CA MET A 143 4.59 17.19 23.01
C MET A 143 4.71 18.30 24.05
N ASP A 144 5.43 19.37 23.71
CA ASP A 144 5.38 20.64 24.44
C ASP A 144 4.26 21.56 23.86
N PRO A 145 3.17 21.82 24.61
CA PRO A 145 2.05 22.62 24.13
C PRO A 145 2.38 24.10 23.87
N LYS A 146 3.53 24.60 24.37
CA LYS A 146 3.95 26.00 24.13
C LYS A 146 4.51 26.21 22.73
N ILE A 147 5.00 25.14 22.10
CA ILE A 147 5.70 25.22 20.81
C ILE A 147 5.10 24.30 19.74
N HIS A 148 4.27 23.32 20.12
CA HIS A 148 3.66 22.36 19.22
C HIS A 148 2.14 22.50 19.18
N GLY A 149 1.57 22.49 17.97
CA GLY A 149 0.14 22.45 17.72
C GLY A 149 -0.43 21.05 17.45
N GLY A 150 0.39 19.99 17.54
CA GLY A 150 -0.04 18.60 17.37
C GLY A 150 1.10 17.67 16.98
N TRP A 151 0.78 16.67 16.17
CA TRP A 151 1.70 15.62 15.74
C TRP A 151 1.67 15.45 14.22
N LYS A 152 2.83 15.12 13.67
CA LYS A 152 2.99 14.65 12.30
C LYS A 152 3.44 13.19 12.31
N LEU A 153 3.00 12.45 11.31
CA LEU A 153 3.45 11.09 11.08
C LEU A 153 4.69 11.15 10.20
N ALA A 154 5.83 10.69 10.73
CA ALA A 154 7.11 10.73 10.04
C ALA A 154 7.51 9.32 9.60
N ALA A 155 8.10 9.23 8.40
CA ALA A 155 8.69 7.98 7.92
C ALA A 155 10.00 7.68 8.69
N THR A 156 10.18 6.43 9.10
CA THR A 156 11.36 5.95 9.82
C THR A 156 11.82 4.59 9.28
N ALA A 157 13.13 4.33 9.31
CA ALA A 157 13.71 3.10 8.79
C ALA A 157 13.23 1.85 9.54
N LYS A 158 12.83 2.00 10.80
CA LYS A 158 12.41 0.89 11.66
C LYS A 158 10.88 0.74 11.64
N LEU A 159 10.42 -0.44 11.21
CA LEU A 159 9.03 -0.87 11.33
C LEU A 159 8.63 -1.04 12.81
N GLN A 160 7.57 -0.36 13.23
CA GLN A 160 7.00 -0.39 14.58
C GLN A 160 5.78 -1.32 14.68
N GLY A 161 5.22 -1.73 13.55
CA GLY A 161 4.07 -2.63 13.43
C GLY A 161 4.38 -4.07 13.82
N ASP A 162 3.37 -4.92 13.63
CA ASP A 162 3.41 -6.32 14.03
C ASP A 162 4.34 -7.19 13.15
N SER A 163 4.44 -8.47 13.50
CA SER A 163 5.27 -9.43 12.76
C SER A 163 4.74 -9.73 11.36
N ALA A 164 3.43 -9.60 11.13
CA ALA A 164 2.81 -9.84 9.83
C ALA A 164 3.18 -8.74 8.83
N GLY A 165 3.03 -7.47 9.22
CA GLY A 165 3.46 -6.32 8.41
C GLY A 165 4.96 -6.35 8.12
N LYS A 166 5.79 -6.69 9.11
CA LYS A 166 7.25 -6.86 8.93
C LYS A 166 7.60 -7.97 7.94
N LYS A 167 6.86 -9.09 7.97
CA LYS A 167 7.05 -10.19 7.02
C LYS A 167 6.71 -9.74 5.60
N LEU A 168 5.58 -9.07 5.40
CA LEU A 168 5.16 -8.55 4.09
C LEU A 168 6.13 -7.51 3.53
N ALA A 169 6.62 -6.59 4.35
CA ALA A 169 7.63 -5.62 3.93
C ALA A 169 8.92 -6.31 3.43
N LYS A 170 9.35 -7.38 4.13
CA LYS A 170 10.51 -8.17 3.74
C LYS A 170 10.27 -8.95 2.43
N GLU A 171 9.10 -9.57 2.28
CA GLU A 171 8.71 -10.29 1.06
C GLU A 171 8.63 -9.35 -0.15
N SER A 172 8.04 -8.17 0.02
CA SER A 172 7.99 -7.13 -0.99
C SER A 172 9.39 -6.71 -1.42
N THR A 173 10.27 -6.40 -0.46
CA THR A 173 11.66 -6.00 -0.73
C THR A 173 12.42 -7.07 -1.51
N LYS A 174 12.30 -8.33 -1.08
CA LYS A 174 12.93 -9.47 -1.77
C LYS A 174 12.43 -9.62 -3.21
N THR A 175 11.13 -9.46 -3.43
CA THR A 175 10.52 -9.56 -4.76
C THR A 175 10.98 -8.41 -5.65
N MET A 176 11.02 -7.18 -5.14
CA MET A 176 11.55 -6.03 -5.87
C MET A 176 13.03 -6.21 -6.22
N GLU A 177 13.86 -6.71 -5.31
CA GLU A 177 15.28 -7.01 -5.57
C GLU A 177 15.46 -8.08 -6.65
N SER A 178 14.63 -9.12 -6.63
CA SER A 178 14.60 -10.14 -7.68
C SER A 178 14.24 -9.52 -9.03
N LEU A 179 13.21 -8.67 -9.06
CA LEU A 179 12.72 -8.02 -10.27
C LEU A 179 13.75 -7.06 -10.88
N VAL A 180 14.52 -6.35 -10.06
CA VAL A 180 15.64 -5.51 -10.54
C VAL A 180 16.69 -6.35 -11.28
N LYS A 181 16.92 -7.60 -10.87
CA LYS A 181 17.88 -8.50 -11.51
C LYS A 181 17.30 -9.21 -12.73
N SER A 182 16.07 -9.72 -12.62
CA SER A 182 15.46 -10.56 -13.66
C SER A 182 14.88 -9.75 -14.83
N ALA A 183 14.52 -8.48 -14.60
CA ALA A 183 13.88 -7.61 -15.59
C ALA A 183 14.78 -6.44 -16.03
N ALA A 184 16.11 -6.61 -16.02
CA ALA A 184 17.07 -5.59 -16.41
C ALA A 184 16.79 -5.02 -17.82
N GLY A 185 16.90 -3.68 -17.98
CA GLY A 185 16.60 -2.95 -19.21
C GLY A 185 15.12 -2.75 -19.51
N SER A 186 14.22 -3.15 -18.59
CA SER A 186 12.77 -3.02 -18.75
C SER A 186 12.16 -1.92 -17.87
N PRO A 187 10.92 -1.47 -18.16
CA PRO A 187 10.21 -0.56 -17.27
C PRO A 187 10.05 -1.07 -15.84
N TRP A 188 9.95 -2.40 -15.64
CA TRP A 188 9.79 -3.00 -14.31
C TRP A 188 11.06 -2.87 -13.46
N GLU A 189 12.25 -2.89 -14.06
CA GLU A 189 13.48 -2.59 -13.32
C GLU A 189 13.45 -1.18 -12.74
N VAL A 190 13.07 -0.19 -13.55
CA VAL A 190 13.00 1.21 -13.14
C VAL A 190 11.97 1.38 -12.02
N LEU A 191 10.80 0.77 -12.16
CA LEU A 191 9.74 0.81 -11.15
C LEU A 191 10.18 0.12 -9.85
N ALA A 192 10.77 -1.07 -9.93
CA ALA A 192 11.25 -1.80 -8.75
C ALA A 192 12.39 -1.06 -8.03
N LYS A 193 13.32 -0.45 -8.79
CA LYS A 193 14.38 0.39 -8.23
C LYS A 193 13.80 1.60 -7.50
N ARG A 194 12.76 2.24 -8.03
CA ARG A 194 12.11 3.37 -7.38
C ARG A 194 11.45 2.95 -6.07
N GLU A 195 10.69 1.86 -6.09
CA GLU A 195 9.81 1.50 -4.98
C GLU A 195 10.52 0.77 -3.84
N LYS A 196 11.62 0.05 -4.12
CA LYS A 196 12.40 -0.65 -3.07
C LYS A 196 13.05 0.27 -2.03
N PHE A 197 13.19 1.57 -2.33
CA PHE A 197 13.76 2.55 -1.40
C PHE A 197 12.69 3.26 -0.56
N THR A 198 11.42 2.89 -0.72
CA THR A 198 10.33 3.48 0.06
C THR A 198 10.44 3.00 1.49
N THR A 199 10.63 3.94 2.42
CA THR A 199 10.64 3.65 3.85
C THR A 199 9.21 3.52 4.33
N LEU A 200 8.86 2.34 4.89
CA LEU A 200 7.49 2.03 5.30
C LEU A 200 7.21 2.28 6.78
N GLY A 201 8.25 2.33 7.63
CA GLY A 201 8.07 2.52 9.07
C GLY A 201 7.54 3.91 9.39
N LEU A 202 6.73 4.01 10.43
CA LEU A 202 6.08 5.25 10.84
C LEU A 202 6.30 5.53 12.33
N GLU A 203 6.39 6.81 12.67
CA GLU A 203 6.45 7.29 14.05
C GLU A 203 5.76 8.65 14.20
N TRP A 204 5.13 8.87 15.35
CA TRP A 204 4.61 10.19 15.70
C TRP A 204 5.74 11.13 16.14
N GLN A 205 5.77 12.32 15.55
CA GLN A 205 6.66 13.40 15.96
C GLN A 205 5.82 14.63 16.32
N ALA A 206 6.17 15.31 17.40
CA ALA A 206 5.57 16.60 17.72
C ALA A 206 5.81 17.60 16.57
N ALA A 207 4.78 18.38 16.25
CA ALA A 207 4.76 19.29 15.11
C ALA A 207 4.22 20.67 15.52
N LYS A 208 4.73 21.72 14.87
CA LYS A 208 4.27 23.10 15.09
C LYS A 208 2.86 23.33 14.53
#